data_AF-A0A8T4M3J3-F1
#
_entry.id   AF-A0A8T4M3J3-F1
#
_cell.length_a   1.000
_cell.length_b   1.000
_cell.length_c   1.000
_cell.angle_alpha   90.00
_cell.angle_beta   90.00
_cell.angle_gamma   90.00
#
_symmetry.space_group_name_H-M   'P 1'
#
loop_
_entity.id
_entity.type
_entity.pdbx_description
1 polymer ?
#
loop_
_entity_poly.entity_id
_entity_poly.type
_entity_poly.pdbx_seq_one_letter_code
_entity_poly.pdbx_strand_id
1 'polypeptide(L)'
;MMGKDNRSRVLAEFFKCGSSDEKGRKDKGEGLQLREIGRRIKLAPTSVKKYLKELESKGLVIKKLHSESNYPIYFPNLNNSDFKYLKNLYILHALKELGLIEYVEKECSPEVMVVSGAGLHDLRGDSTRDSGEAREIKLFLACKEKRLELGGYEKDVGVKITPIFLKDFSDLTPELEEEIINGIVLKGVLRLIDVPIASKQERKREQGKQEELSSKKNEREKEEGFYSRMFSEEP
;
A
#
# COMPACT_ATOMS: atom_id res chain seq x y z
N MET A 1 21.26 8.50 1.77
CA MET A 1 21.40 7.98 0.38
C MET A 1 20.23 8.39 -0.52
N MET A 2 19.36 9.31 -0.09
CA MET A 2 18.96 10.43 -0.95
C MET A 2 19.88 11.59 -0.60
N GLY A 3 20.75 11.99 -1.53
CA GLY A 3 21.77 12.98 -1.24
C GLY A 3 21.15 14.37 -1.05
N LYS A 4 21.86 15.23 -0.32
CA LYS A 4 21.68 16.69 -0.40
C LYS A 4 21.98 17.23 -1.82
N ASP A 5 22.30 16.35 -2.78
CA ASP A 5 22.58 16.73 -4.15
C ASP A 5 21.32 17.22 -4.86
N ASN A 6 21.53 18.14 -5.80
CA ASN A 6 20.44 18.83 -6.45
C ASN A 6 19.61 17.91 -7.37
N ARG A 7 20.16 16.80 -7.87
CA ARG A 7 19.39 15.86 -8.71
C ARG A 7 18.36 15.12 -7.89
N SER A 8 18.75 14.59 -6.73
CA SER A 8 17.83 13.95 -5.79
C SER A 8 16.75 14.91 -5.29
N ARG A 9 17.09 16.19 -5.08
CA ARG A 9 16.11 17.23 -4.72
C ARG A 9 15.11 17.50 -5.84
N VAL A 10 15.54 17.54 -7.10
CA VAL A 10 14.63 17.65 -8.26
C VAL A 10 13.72 16.43 -8.37
N LEU A 11 14.27 15.22 -8.18
CA LEU A 11 13.48 13.98 -8.24
C LEU A 11 12.44 13.91 -7.11
N ALA A 12 12.78 14.37 -5.90
CA ALA A 12 11.88 14.37 -4.75
C ALA A 12 10.59 15.19 -4.98
N GLU A 13 10.64 16.25 -5.79
CA GLU A 13 9.44 17.01 -6.17
C GLU A 13 8.41 16.14 -6.91
N PHE A 14 8.88 15.19 -7.73
CA PHE A 14 8.00 14.26 -8.44
C PHE A 14 7.43 13.16 -7.54
N PHE A 15 8.08 12.84 -6.42
CA PHE A 15 7.54 11.90 -5.43
C PHE A 15 6.33 12.48 -4.70
N LYS A 16 6.29 13.82 -4.56
CA LYS A 16 5.21 14.61 -3.97
C LYS A 16 4.09 14.97 -4.97
N CYS A 17 4.23 14.66 -6.26
CA CYS A 17 3.16 14.88 -7.23
C CYS A 17 2.02 13.86 -7.03
N GLY A 18 0.77 14.32 -7.07
CA GLY A 18 -0.44 13.50 -6.90
C GLY A 18 -0.92 13.36 -5.45
N SER A 19 -0.48 14.24 -4.56
CA SER A 19 -0.94 14.33 -3.17
C SER A 19 -2.16 15.25 -3.09
N SER A 20 -3.23 14.81 -2.45
CA SER A 20 -4.46 15.60 -2.28
C SER A 20 -4.20 16.79 -1.35
N ASP A 21 -4.66 17.98 -1.72
CA ASP A 21 -4.72 19.11 -0.79
C ASP A 21 -5.81 18.88 0.29
N GLU A 22 -5.75 19.62 1.40
CA GLU A 22 -6.75 19.59 2.51
C GLU A 22 -8.20 19.84 2.04
N LYS A 23 -8.40 20.27 0.78
CA LYS A 23 -9.69 20.59 0.17
C LYS A 23 -10.19 19.50 -0.79
N GLY A 24 -9.52 18.35 -0.85
CA GLY A 24 -9.93 17.22 -1.68
C GLY A 24 -9.92 17.52 -3.19
N ARG A 25 -9.17 18.55 -3.62
CA ARG A 25 -8.95 18.80 -5.05
C ARG A 25 -7.98 17.74 -5.54
N LYS A 26 -8.46 16.94 -6.49
CA LYS A 26 -7.62 16.04 -7.27
C LYS A 26 -6.73 16.89 -8.15
N ASP A 27 -5.52 17.18 -7.70
CA ASP A 27 -4.45 17.61 -8.60
C ASP A 27 -4.21 16.45 -9.56
N LYS A 28 -4.78 16.56 -10.76
CA LYS A 28 -4.71 15.55 -11.81
C LYS A 28 -3.25 15.35 -12.23
N GLY A 29 -2.49 14.49 -11.57
CA GLY A 29 -1.15 14.09 -12.02
C GLY A 29 -0.32 15.25 -12.61
N GLU A 30 -0.35 16.41 -11.94
CA GLU A 30 0.08 17.66 -12.56
C GLU A 30 1.58 17.62 -12.75
N GLY A 31 1.99 17.47 -14.00
CA GLY A 31 3.39 17.54 -14.34
C GLY A 31 3.93 18.92 -13.96
N LEU A 32 5.18 18.96 -13.53
CA LEU A 32 5.82 20.15 -13.02
C LEU A 32 6.51 20.91 -14.16
N GLN A 33 6.44 22.23 -14.11
CA GLN A 33 7.24 23.08 -14.99
C GLN A 33 8.64 23.27 -14.43
N LEU A 34 9.62 23.45 -15.33
CA LEU A 34 11.01 23.68 -14.96
C LEU A 34 11.19 24.85 -13.97
N ARG A 35 10.50 25.98 -14.22
CA ARG A 35 10.59 27.17 -13.36
C ARG A 35 9.92 26.95 -12.01
N GLU A 36 8.87 26.16 -11.97
CA GLU A 36 8.17 25.80 -10.75
C GLU A 36 9.07 24.98 -9.83
N ILE A 37 9.70 23.92 -10.34
CA ILE A 37 10.68 23.13 -9.61
C ILE A 37 11.79 24.04 -9.06
N GLY A 38 12.36 24.90 -9.92
CA GLY A 38 13.40 25.84 -9.52
C GLY A 38 13.01 26.75 -8.35
N ARG A 39 11.75 27.22 -8.30
CA ARG A 39 11.22 28.01 -7.18
C ARG A 39 11.09 27.17 -5.91
N ARG A 40 10.50 25.97 -6.00
CA ARG A 40 10.26 25.08 -4.84
C ARG A 40 11.55 24.69 -4.14
N ILE A 41 12.57 24.29 -4.90
CA ILE A 41 13.87 23.83 -4.34
C ILE A 41 14.95 24.92 -4.33
N LYS A 42 14.61 26.19 -4.63
CA LYS A 42 15.55 27.31 -4.67
C LYS A 42 16.80 27.01 -5.51
N LEU A 43 16.60 26.50 -6.73
CA LEU A 43 17.67 26.09 -7.65
C LEU A 43 17.56 26.84 -8.98
N ALA A 44 18.70 27.21 -9.56
CA ALA A 44 18.75 27.92 -10.82
C ALA A 44 18.08 27.11 -11.96
N PRO A 45 17.28 27.74 -12.84
CA PRO A 45 16.58 27.07 -13.95
C PRO A 45 17.50 26.24 -14.86
N THR A 46 18.73 26.69 -15.09
CA THR A 46 19.74 25.99 -15.90
C THR A 46 20.17 24.67 -15.26
N SER A 47 20.38 24.65 -13.94
CA SER A 47 20.69 23.44 -13.19
C SER A 47 19.49 22.48 -13.16
N VAL A 48 18.27 22.98 -12.93
CA VAL A 48 17.06 22.17 -12.99
C VAL A 48 16.92 21.51 -14.37
N LYS A 49 17.13 22.27 -15.45
CA LYS A 49 17.12 21.75 -16.83
C LYS A 49 18.09 20.59 -17.02
N LYS A 50 19.31 20.71 -16.49
CA LYS A 50 20.33 19.67 -16.56
C LYS A 50 19.84 18.40 -15.87
N TYR A 51 19.36 18.50 -14.64
CA TYR A 51 18.90 17.33 -13.88
C TYR A 51 17.65 16.70 -14.47
N LEU A 52 16.71 17.49 -15.00
CA LEU A 52 15.53 16.96 -15.69
C LEU A 52 15.91 16.11 -16.90
N LYS A 53 16.92 16.54 -17.69
CA LYS A 53 17.43 15.71 -18.80
C LYS A 53 18.04 14.39 -18.33
N GLU A 54 18.77 14.40 -17.22
CA GLU A 54 19.34 13.18 -16.63
C GLU A 54 18.26 12.23 -16.08
N LEU A 55 17.18 12.77 -15.52
CA LEU A 55 16.06 11.98 -15.02
C LEU A 55 15.22 11.42 -16.18
N GLU A 56 15.03 12.22 -17.23
CA GLU A 56 14.38 11.81 -18.48
C GLU A 56 15.16 10.69 -19.18
N SER A 57 16.49 10.80 -19.29
CA SER A 57 17.32 9.76 -19.92
C SER A 57 17.33 8.44 -19.14
N LYS A 58 17.02 8.48 -17.83
CA LYS A 58 16.83 7.30 -16.98
C LYS A 58 15.39 6.78 -16.99
N GLY A 59 14.48 7.43 -17.72
CA GLY A 59 13.07 7.08 -17.74
C GLY A 59 12.34 7.31 -16.42
N LEU A 60 12.91 8.07 -15.47
CA LEU A 60 12.27 8.37 -14.18
C LEU A 60 11.20 9.46 -14.32
N VAL A 61 11.33 10.31 -15.33
CA VAL A 61 10.44 11.45 -15.61
C VAL A 61 10.13 11.47 -17.11
N ILE A 62 8.88 11.77 -17.47
CA ILE A 62 8.40 11.87 -18.84
C ILE A 62 8.18 13.35 -19.18
N LYS A 63 8.77 13.81 -20.27
CA LYS A 63 8.55 15.17 -20.78
C LYS A 63 7.42 15.17 -21.81
N LYS A 64 6.45 16.08 -21.64
CA LYS A 64 5.40 16.38 -22.62
C LYS A 64 5.36 17.88 -22.89
N LEU A 65 4.79 18.30 -24.01
CA LEU A 65 4.56 19.72 -24.29
C LEU A 65 3.13 20.08 -23.87
N HIS A 66 2.95 21.27 -23.29
CA HIS A 66 1.63 21.84 -23.06
C HIS A 66 0.95 22.08 -24.41
N SER A 67 -0.29 21.64 -24.55
CA SER A 67 -1.05 21.67 -25.81
C SER A 67 -1.19 23.07 -26.42
N GLU A 68 -1.37 24.09 -25.58
CA GLU A 68 -1.63 25.46 -26.05
C GLU A 68 -0.39 26.34 -26.15
N SER A 69 0.62 26.08 -25.32
CA SER A 69 1.74 27.01 -25.11
C SER A 69 3.08 26.44 -25.54
N ASN A 70 3.12 25.16 -25.95
CA ASN A 70 4.32 24.41 -26.31
C ASN A 70 5.44 24.43 -25.26
N TYR A 71 5.14 24.83 -24.02
CA TYR A 71 6.09 24.77 -22.92
C TYR A 71 6.26 23.34 -22.40
N PRO A 72 7.48 22.91 -22.05
CA PRO A 72 7.71 21.58 -21.53
C PRO A 72 7.20 21.41 -20.10
N ILE A 73 6.46 20.33 -19.90
CA ILE A 73 5.92 19.86 -18.62
C ILE A 73 6.47 18.46 -18.36
N TYR A 74 6.88 18.20 -17.12
CA TYR A 74 7.55 16.97 -16.73
C TYR A 74 6.65 16.18 -15.77
N PHE A 75 6.46 14.89 -16.02
CA PHE A 75 5.58 14.02 -15.26
C PHE A 75 6.36 12.87 -14.62
N PRO A 76 5.99 12.40 -13.42
CA PRO A 76 6.58 11.18 -12.87
C PRO A 76 6.30 9.99 -13.79
N ASN A 77 7.30 9.13 -14.04
CA ASN A 77 7.07 7.88 -14.76
C ASN A 77 6.59 6.79 -13.80
N LEU A 78 5.27 6.72 -13.59
CA LEU A 78 4.66 5.77 -12.65
C LEU A 78 4.81 4.31 -13.09
N ASN A 79 5.10 4.04 -14.36
CA ASN A 79 5.30 2.68 -14.87
C ASN A 79 6.75 2.20 -14.77
N ASN A 80 7.68 3.07 -14.34
CA ASN A 80 9.07 2.73 -14.17
C ASN A 80 9.33 2.11 -12.78
N SER A 81 9.92 0.91 -12.75
CA SER A 81 10.23 0.18 -11.51
C SER A 81 11.21 0.94 -10.60
N ASP A 82 12.22 1.59 -11.18
CA ASP A 82 13.22 2.35 -10.42
C ASP A 82 12.59 3.59 -9.79
N PHE A 83 11.68 4.27 -10.50
CA PHE A 83 10.92 5.39 -9.95
C PHE A 83 10.13 4.96 -8.72
N LYS A 84 9.40 3.84 -8.81
CA LYS A 84 8.64 3.26 -7.70
C LYS A 84 9.55 2.89 -6.52
N TYR A 85 10.67 2.23 -6.79
CA TYR A 85 11.66 1.86 -5.79
C TYR A 85 12.24 3.07 -5.04
N LEU A 86 12.71 4.07 -5.80
CA LEU A 86 13.28 5.29 -5.22
C LEU A 86 12.24 6.09 -4.44
N LYS A 87 10.98 6.06 -4.91
CA LYS A 87 9.88 6.69 -4.19
C LYS A 87 9.62 6.02 -2.83
N ASN A 88 9.61 4.69 -2.76
CA ASN A 88 9.42 3.97 -1.52
C ASN A 88 10.53 4.30 -0.51
N LEU A 89 11.78 4.30 -0.98
CA LEU A 89 12.92 4.70 -0.16
C LEU A 89 12.79 6.15 0.32
N TYR A 90 12.32 7.06 -0.53
CA TYR A 90 12.04 8.44 -0.14
C TYR A 90 11.03 8.53 0.99
N ILE A 91 9.90 7.83 0.89
CA ILE A 91 8.86 7.83 1.92
C ILE A 91 9.45 7.34 3.24
N LEU A 92 10.04 6.13 3.25
CA LEU A 92 10.60 5.54 4.48
C LEU A 92 11.65 6.43 5.12
N HIS A 93 12.53 7.02 4.31
CA HIS A 93 13.53 7.96 4.78
C HIS A 93 12.89 9.23 5.35
N ALA A 94 11.87 9.78 4.69
CA ALA A 94 11.15 10.96 5.17
C ALA A 94 10.42 10.69 6.50
N LEU A 95 9.74 9.55 6.64
CA LEU A 95 9.07 9.17 7.89
C LEU A 95 10.07 9.13 9.07
N LYS A 96 11.27 8.59 8.81
CA LYS A 96 12.34 8.54 9.81
C LYS A 96 12.92 9.93 10.12
N GLU A 97 13.33 10.69 9.11
CA GLU A 97 13.98 11.99 9.31
C GLU A 97 13.05 13.05 9.92
N LEU A 98 11.76 12.99 9.63
CA LEU A 98 10.77 13.89 10.21
C LEU A 98 10.45 13.56 11.67
N GLY A 99 10.88 12.39 12.17
CA GLY A 99 10.63 11.97 13.54
C GLY A 99 9.27 11.31 13.76
N LEU A 100 8.60 10.81 12.71
CA LEU A 100 7.26 10.21 12.85
C LEU A 100 7.30 8.99 13.76
N ILE A 101 8.34 8.15 13.60
CA ILE A 101 8.49 6.92 14.38
C ILE A 101 8.62 7.25 15.87
N GLU A 102 9.44 8.23 16.20
CA GLU A 102 9.70 8.73 17.55
C GLU A 102 8.46 9.40 18.15
N TYR A 103 7.71 10.15 17.35
CA TYR A 103 6.44 10.75 17.76
C TYR A 103 5.42 9.68 18.12
N VAL A 104 5.18 8.72 17.23
CA VAL A 104 4.23 7.62 17.46
C VAL A 104 4.66 6.77 18.65
N GLU A 105 5.97 6.56 18.82
CA GLU A 105 6.52 5.84 19.97
C GLU A 105 6.18 6.53 21.29
N LYS A 106 6.39 7.85 21.35
CA LYS A 106 6.10 8.66 22.53
C LYS A 106 4.61 8.71 22.84
N GLU A 107 3.78 8.88 21.82
CA GLU A 107 2.34 9.06 22.01
C GLU A 107 1.63 7.74 22.29
N CYS A 108 1.97 6.66 21.59
CA CYS A 108 1.22 5.41 21.63
C CYS A 108 1.97 4.25 22.31
N SER A 109 3.30 4.31 22.35
CA SER A 109 4.18 3.21 22.78
C SER A 109 3.78 1.85 22.18
N PRO A 110 3.68 1.75 20.83
CA PRO A 110 3.23 0.53 20.18
C PRO A 110 4.24 -0.61 20.37
N GLU A 111 3.74 -1.82 20.56
CA GLU A 111 4.60 -3.02 20.61
C GLU A 111 5.20 -3.31 19.24
N VAL A 112 4.40 -3.14 18.19
CA VAL A 112 4.78 -3.36 16.79
C VAL A 112 4.22 -2.22 15.95
N MET A 113 5.03 -1.74 15.01
CA MET A 113 4.67 -0.70 14.06
C MET A 113 5.05 -1.14 12.66
N VAL A 114 4.07 -1.15 11.75
CA VAL A 114 4.24 -1.59 10.36
C VAL A 114 3.68 -0.52 9.44
N VAL A 115 4.43 -0.14 8.42
CA VAL A 115 3.94 0.76 7.38
C VAL A 115 3.65 -0.05 6.10
N SER A 116 2.51 0.23 5.49
CA SER A 116 2.03 -0.47 4.29
C SER A 116 1.19 0.47 3.41
N GLY A 117 0.67 -0.04 2.30
CA GLY A 117 -0.28 0.66 1.44
C GLY A 117 0.19 0.83 -0.01
N ALA A 118 -0.69 1.32 -0.87
CA ALA A 118 -0.47 1.41 -2.33
C ALA A 118 0.82 2.15 -2.69
N GLY A 119 1.15 3.21 -1.95
CA GLY A 119 2.39 3.98 -2.14
C GLY A 119 3.69 3.25 -1.83
N LEU A 120 3.64 2.06 -1.22
CA LEU A 120 4.78 1.16 -0.94
C LEU A 120 4.69 -0.15 -1.75
N HIS A 121 3.49 -0.63 -2.07
CA HIS A 121 3.24 -1.89 -2.79
C HIS A 121 3.40 -1.82 -4.32
N ASP A 122 3.55 -0.62 -4.89
CA ASP A 122 3.63 -0.41 -6.36
C ASP A 122 4.78 -1.19 -7.05
N LEU A 123 5.77 -1.68 -6.30
CA LEU A 123 6.91 -2.47 -6.80
C LEU A 123 6.53 -3.78 -7.49
N ARG A 124 5.34 -4.34 -7.22
CA ARG A 124 4.94 -5.65 -7.75
C ARG A 124 4.40 -5.62 -9.18
N GLY A 125 4.20 -4.44 -9.78
CA GLY A 125 3.82 -4.33 -11.20
C GLY A 125 2.43 -4.88 -11.58
N ASP A 126 1.64 -5.33 -10.62
CA ASP A 126 0.37 -6.06 -10.85
C ASP A 126 -0.90 -5.21 -10.61
N SER A 127 -0.73 -3.91 -10.40
CA SER A 127 -1.86 -3.02 -10.19
C SER A 127 -2.38 -2.51 -11.52
N THR A 128 -3.50 -3.07 -11.98
CA THR A 128 -4.42 -2.47 -12.96
C THR A 128 -5.08 -1.18 -12.45
N ARG A 129 -4.75 -0.73 -11.22
CA ARG A 129 -5.23 0.54 -10.66
C ARG A 129 -4.31 1.65 -11.12
N ASP A 130 -4.46 1.97 -12.41
CA ASP A 130 -3.99 3.21 -13.06
C ASP A 130 -4.91 4.39 -12.66
N SER A 131 -5.43 4.37 -11.43
CA SER A 131 -6.24 5.46 -10.90
C SER A 131 -5.30 6.37 -10.13
N GLY A 132 -5.31 7.67 -10.46
CA GLY A 132 -4.71 8.73 -9.65
C GLY A 132 -5.39 8.88 -8.28
N GLU A 133 -5.56 7.77 -7.57
CA GLU A 133 -6.06 7.67 -6.20
C GLU A 133 -5.01 8.22 -5.24
N ALA A 134 -5.51 8.93 -4.23
CA ALA A 134 -4.71 9.51 -3.18
C ALA A 134 -3.76 8.46 -2.61
N ARG A 135 -2.47 8.78 -2.64
CA ARG A 135 -1.43 7.94 -2.06
C ARG A 135 -1.60 7.98 -0.55
N GLU A 136 -2.10 6.88 -0.02
CA GLU A 136 -2.28 6.64 1.40
C GLU A 136 -1.27 5.56 1.82
N ILE A 137 -0.53 5.85 2.89
CA ILE A 137 0.16 4.83 3.65
C ILE A 137 -0.68 4.50 4.88
N LYS A 138 -0.79 3.21 5.18
CA LYS A 138 -1.37 2.73 6.42
C LYS A 138 -0.26 2.49 7.42
N LEU A 139 -0.47 2.99 8.62
CA LEU A 139 0.42 2.81 9.75
C LEU A 139 -0.27 1.90 10.76
N PHE A 140 0.05 0.62 10.72
CA PHE A 140 -0.48 -0.38 11.64
C PHE A 140 0.27 -0.31 12.98
N LEU A 141 -0.49 -0.23 14.07
CA LEU A 141 0.02 -0.05 15.42
C LEU A 141 -0.62 -1.08 16.36
N ALA A 142 0.19 -1.98 16.94
CA ALA A 142 -0.26 -2.79 18.07
C ALA A 142 -0.18 -1.97 19.36
N CYS A 143 -1.28 -1.28 19.68
CA CYS A 143 -1.48 -0.57 20.93
C CYS A 143 -2.95 -0.17 21.09
N LYS A 144 -3.26 0.41 22.26
CA LYS A 144 -4.54 1.08 22.46
C LYS A 144 -4.68 2.24 21.48
N GLU A 145 -5.91 2.42 20.97
CA GLU A 145 -6.25 3.51 20.08
C GLU A 145 -5.99 4.87 20.73
N LYS A 146 -5.37 5.77 19.97
CA LYS A 146 -5.11 7.15 20.37
C LYS A 146 -5.27 8.08 19.18
N ARG A 147 -5.62 9.33 19.47
CA ARG A 147 -5.65 10.39 18.46
C ARG A 147 -4.22 10.84 18.16
N LEU A 148 -3.82 10.72 16.90
CA LEU A 148 -2.51 11.18 16.40
C LEU A 148 -2.69 12.43 15.54
N GLU A 149 -1.76 13.38 15.67
CA GLU A 149 -1.70 14.59 14.86
C GLU A 149 -0.68 14.40 13.73
N LEU A 150 -1.16 13.94 12.56
CA LEU A 150 -0.29 13.54 11.45
C LEU A 150 -0.15 14.56 10.32
N GLY A 151 -0.97 15.63 10.32
CA GLY A 151 -1.05 16.58 9.21
C GLY A 151 0.27 17.26 8.83
N GLY A 152 1.15 17.51 9.80
CA GLY A 152 2.49 18.05 9.53
C GLY A 152 3.34 17.07 8.70
N TYR A 153 3.37 15.80 9.12
CA TYR A 153 4.10 14.74 8.42
C TYR A 153 3.53 14.48 7.02
N GLU A 154 2.19 14.43 6.90
CA GLU A 154 1.51 14.22 5.63
C GLU A 154 1.88 15.27 4.59
N LYS A 155 1.94 16.53 5.02
CA LYS A 155 2.33 17.67 4.17
C LYS A 155 3.78 17.58 3.70
N ASP A 156 4.70 17.21 4.58
CA ASP A 156 6.13 17.17 4.25
C ASP A 156 6.49 15.95 3.39
N VAL A 157 5.87 14.80 3.67
CA VAL A 157 6.04 13.55 2.91
C VAL A 157 5.29 13.63 1.57
N GLY A 158 4.16 14.36 1.52
CA GLY A 158 3.26 14.41 0.38
C GLY A 158 2.43 13.12 0.24
N VAL A 159 2.07 12.48 1.34
CA VAL A 159 1.31 11.23 1.34
C VAL A 159 0.41 11.23 2.58
N LYS A 160 -0.85 10.83 2.43
CA LYS A 160 -1.78 10.70 3.56
C LYS A 160 -1.35 9.52 4.44
N ILE A 161 -1.40 9.68 5.76
CA ILE A 161 -1.02 8.65 6.73
C ILE A 161 -2.25 8.26 7.53
N THR A 162 -2.74 7.05 7.32
CA THR A 162 -3.88 6.51 8.06
C THR A 162 -3.40 5.56 9.15
N PRO A 163 -3.54 5.92 10.44
CA PRO A 163 -3.23 5.02 11.52
C PRO A 163 -4.32 3.96 11.65
N ILE A 164 -3.91 2.70 11.83
CA ILE A 164 -4.77 1.56 12.09
C ILE A 164 -4.32 0.92 13.39
N PHE A 165 -5.16 1.05 14.41
CA PHE A 165 -4.88 0.51 15.73
C PHE A 165 -5.41 -0.90 15.86
N LEU A 166 -4.53 -1.79 16.30
CA LEU A 166 -4.82 -3.20 16.55
C LEU A 166 -4.58 -3.46 18.03
N LYS A 167 -5.50 -4.16 18.69
CA LYS A 167 -5.29 -4.61 20.07
C LYS A 167 -4.12 -5.59 20.15
N ASP A 168 -4.09 -6.49 19.19
CA ASP A 168 -3.03 -7.45 18.90
C ASP A 168 -3.14 -7.88 17.42
N PHE A 169 -2.12 -8.55 16.91
CA PHE A 169 -2.10 -9.07 15.53
C PHE A 169 -2.78 -10.46 15.40
N SER A 170 -3.57 -10.91 16.39
CA SER A 170 -4.17 -12.25 16.41
C SER A 170 -5.58 -12.33 15.82
N ASP A 171 -6.30 -11.20 15.74
CA ASP A 171 -7.66 -11.11 15.20
C ASP A 171 -7.69 -10.23 13.94
N LEU A 172 -6.94 -10.65 12.91
CA LEU A 172 -6.86 -9.94 11.63
C LEU A 172 -7.73 -10.63 10.58
N THR A 173 -8.41 -9.82 9.76
CA THR A 173 -9.00 -10.35 8.53
C THR A 173 -7.88 -10.76 7.58
N PRO A 174 -8.09 -11.74 6.69
CA PRO A 174 -7.08 -12.17 5.72
C PRO A 174 -6.51 -11.02 4.88
N GLU A 175 -7.34 -10.01 4.58
CA GLU A 175 -6.93 -8.84 3.81
C GLU A 175 -5.96 -7.94 4.59
N LEU A 176 -6.23 -7.70 5.88
CA LEU A 176 -5.33 -6.92 6.74
C LEU A 176 -4.04 -7.67 7.01
N GLU A 177 -4.12 -8.98 7.23
CA GLU A 177 -2.96 -9.85 7.40
C GLU A 177 -2.04 -9.77 6.18
N GLU A 178 -2.57 -9.95 4.96
CA GLU A 178 -1.77 -9.83 3.73
C GLU A 178 -1.11 -8.45 3.60
N GLU A 179 -1.83 -7.38 3.95
CA GLU A 179 -1.30 -6.03 3.87
C GLU A 179 -0.18 -5.77 4.90
N ILE A 180 -0.30 -6.32 6.11
CA ILE A 180 0.71 -6.24 7.16
C ILE A 180 1.94 -7.07 6.80
N ILE A 181 1.74 -8.31 6.33
CA ILE A 181 2.83 -9.23 5.93
C ILE A 181 3.67 -8.64 4.81
N ASN A 182 3.03 -8.00 3.83
CA ASN A 182 3.72 -7.34 2.74
C ASN A 182 4.30 -5.96 3.14
N GLY A 183 3.99 -5.47 4.34
CA GLY A 183 4.43 -4.17 4.85
C GLY A 183 5.90 -4.15 5.29
N ILE A 184 6.33 -2.99 5.76
CA ILE A 184 7.68 -2.76 6.28
C ILE A 184 7.58 -2.53 7.78
N VAL A 185 8.23 -3.39 8.56
CA VAL A 185 8.31 -3.27 10.02
C VAL A 185 9.22 -2.10 10.36
N LEU A 186 8.66 -1.08 11.02
CA LEU A 186 9.39 0.09 11.53
C LEU A 186 9.85 -0.13 12.97
N LYS A 187 9.09 -0.89 13.77
CA LYS A 187 9.41 -1.25 15.15
C LYS A 187 8.82 -2.63 15.50
N GLY A 188 9.53 -3.34 16.38
CA GLY A 188 9.08 -4.59 16.99
C GLY A 188 9.38 -5.80 16.09
N VAL A 189 8.68 -6.90 16.34
CA VAL A 189 8.82 -8.14 15.58
C VAL A 189 7.45 -8.69 15.25
N LEU A 190 7.16 -8.88 13.96
CA LEU A 190 6.03 -9.70 13.53
C LEU A 190 6.45 -11.17 13.58
N ARG A 191 5.72 -11.97 14.36
CA ARG A 191 5.89 -13.43 14.40
C ARG A 191 4.71 -14.07 13.70
N LEU A 192 4.95 -14.58 12.50
CA LEU A 192 4.00 -15.44 11.81
C LEU A 192 4.24 -16.88 12.26
N ILE A 193 3.18 -17.56 12.66
CA ILE A 193 3.20 -19.01 12.85
C ILE A 193 2.68 -19.60 11.55
N ASP A 194 3.58 -20.08 10.71
CA ASP A 194 3.23 -20.70 9.43
C ASP A 194 2.24 -21.85 9.65
N VAL A 195 1.08 -21.75 9.01
CA VAL A 195 0.26 -22.93 8.71
C VAL A 195 0.73 -23.45 7.35
N PRO A 196 1.13 -24.73 7.23
CA PRO A 196 1.66 -25.27 5.98
C PRO A 196 0.73 -24.98 4.78
N ILE A 197 1.32 -24.56 3.66
CA ILE A 197 0.63 -24.23 2.39
C ILE A 197 -0.13 -25.46 1.80
N ALA A 198 0.12 -26.66 2.32
CA ALA A 198 -0.70 -27.84 2.06
C ALA A 198 -2.01 -27.76 2.86
N SER A 199 -3.07 -27.18 2.29
CA SER A 199 -4.46 -27.59 2.61
C SER A 199 -5.55 -27.01 1.71
N LYS A 200 -5.28 -26.16 0.70
CA LYS A 200 -6.36 -25.74 -0.23
C LYS A 200 -6.93 -26.90 -1.06
N GLN A 201 -6.11 -27.89 -1.41
CA GLN A 201 -6.56 -29.12 -2.07
C GLN A 201 -7.10 -30.17 -1.09
N GLU A 202 -6.57 -30.22 0.14
CA GLU A 202 -7.02 -31.17 1.16
C GLU A 202 -8.37 -30.76 1.78
N ARG A 203 -8.60 -29.47 2.05
CA ARG A 203 -9.90 -28.95 2.55
C ARG A 203 -11.04 -29.17 1.55
N LYS A 204 -10.79 -29.04 0.24
CA LYS A 204 -11.77 -29.39 -0.80
C LYS A 204 -12.04 -30.89 -0.87
N ARG A 205 -11.03 -31.73 -0.65
CA ARG A 205 -11.17 -33.20 -0.61
C ARG A 205 -11.90 -33.67 0.66
N GLU A 206 -11.67 -33.01 1.79
CA GLU A 206 -12.35 -33.31 3.05
C GLU A 206 -13.80 -32.84 3.05
N GLN A 207 -14.09 -31.65 2.51
CA GLN A 207 -15.47 -31.17 2.31
C GLN A 207 -16.25 -32.07 1.35
N GLY A 208 -15.67 -32.46 0.21
CA GLY A 208 -16.31 -33.40 -0.72
C GLY A 208 -16.55 -34.79 -0.12
N LYS A 209 -15.65 -35.29 0.73
CA LYS A 209 -15.83 -36.57 1.44
C LYS A 209 -16.90 -36.49 2.52
N GLN A 210 -17.00 -35.38 3.26
CA GLN A 210 -18.06 -35.17 4.26
C GLN A 210 -19.44 -35.04 3.63
N GLU A 211 -19.55 -34.38 2.47
CA GLU A 211 -20.80 -34.28 1.72
C GLU A 211 -21.24 -35.64 1.14
N GLU A 212 -20.31 -36.45 0.61
CA GLU A 212 -20.60 -37.83 0.17
C GLU A 212 -21.01 -38.78 1.31
N LEU A 213 -20.41 -38.62 2.49
CA LEU A 213 -20.76 -39.42 3.67
C LEU A 213 -22.13 -39.02 4.22
N SER A 214 -22.48 -37.73 4.19
CA SER A 214 -23.79 -37.22 4.60
C SER A 214 -24.90 -37.61 3.63
N SER A 215 -24.65 -37.58 2.32
CA SER A 215 -25.64 -37.98 1.31
C SER A 215 -25.94 -39.48 1.36
N LYS A 216 -24.91 -40.34 1.48
CA LYS A 216 -25.08 -41.79 1.64
C LYS A 216 -25.80 -42.18 2.93
N LYS A 217 -25.62 -41.41 4.01
CA LYS A 217 -26.34 -41.63 5.27
C LYS A 217 -27.82 -41.29 5.14
N ASN A 218 -28.15 -40.16 4.50
CA ASN A 218 -29.52 -39.75 4.22
C ASN A 218 -30.26 -40.71 3.26
N GLU A 219 -29.57 -41.32 2.30
CA GLU A 219 -30.16 -42.33 1.42
C GLU A 219 -30.50 -43.62 2.16
N ARG A 220 -29.59 -44.12 3.02
CA ARG A 220 -29.86 -45.31 3.84
C ARG A 220 -31.01 -45.11 4.82
N GLU A 221 -31.09 -43.95 5.47
CA GLU A 221 -32.18 -43.63 6.40
C GLU A 221 -33.54 -43.54 5.68
N LYS A 222 -33.55 -43.11 4.41
CA LYS A 222 -34.77 -43.11 3.57
C LYS A 222 -35.17 -44.52 3.13
N GLU A 223 -34.23 -45.37 2.76
CA GLU A 223 -34.51 -46.78 2.43
C GLU A 223 -35.04 -47.53 3.65
N GLU A 224 -34.39 -47.41 4.81
CA GLU A 224 -34.84 -48.05 6.06
C GLU A 224 -36.22 -47.55 6.49
N GLY A 225 -36.50 -46.25 6.37
CA GLY A 225 -37.81 -45.67 6.64
C GLY A 225 -38.90 -46.04 5.62
N PHE A 226 -38.52 -46.44 4.40
CA PHE A 226 -39.43 -46.96 3.37
C PHE A 226 -39.79 -48.42 3.65
N TYR A 227 -38.80 -49.28 3.93
CA TYR A 227 -39.05 -50.67 4.32
C TYR A 227 -39.84 -50.78 5.62
N SER A 228 -39.54 -49.96 6.63
CA SER A 228 -40.30 -49.94 7.88
C SER A 228 -41.77 -49.56 7.69
N ARG A 229 -42.10 -48.74 6.69
CA ARG A 229 -43.49 -48.37 6.35
C ARG A 229 -44.20 -49.45 5.52
N MET A 230 -43.48 -50.14 4.65
CA MET A 230 -44.02 -51.27 3.88
C MET A 230 -44.38 -52.49 4.74
N PHE A 231 -43.71 -52.69 5.87
CA PHE A 231 -43.94 -53.83 6.77
C PHE A 231 -44.72 -53.48 8.05
N SER A 232 -45.21 -52.24 8.19
CA SER A 232 -46.03 -51.80 9.33
C SER A 232 -47.53 -51.73 9.03
N GLU A 233 -47.95 -52.03 7.79
CA GLU A 233 -49.36 -52.16 7.42
C GLU A 233 -49.63 -53.60 6.97
N GLU A 234 -49.78 -54.51 7.94
CA GLU A 234 -50.52 -55.76 7.81
C GLU A 234 -50.64 -56.43 9.20
N PRO A 235 -51.85 -56.75 9.68
CA PRO A 235 -53.11 -56.00 9.72
C PRO A 235 -53.47 -55.45 11.12
#